data_AF-A0A2U3XNN3-F1
#
_entry.id   AF-A0A2U3XNN3-F1
#
_cell.length_a   1.000
_cell.length_b   1.000
_cell.length_c   1.000
_cell.angle_alpha   90.00
_cell.angle_beta   90.00
_cell.angle_gamma   90.00
#
_symmetry.space_group_name_H-M   'P 1'
#
loop_
_entity.id
_entity.type
_entity.pdbx_description
1 polymer ?
#
loop_
_entity_poly.entity_id
_entity_poly.type
_entity_poly.pdbx_seq_one_letter_code
_entity_poly.pdbx_strand_id
1 'polypeptide(L)'
;MDPDIDRRLIQIQWSTPYPGNDDIEGKGKTSNPQFLFLSALLTHQFNHAGGNEKLVKLEPGLKVCGGDDRIGALTHKVTHLSTLQVGSLNVKCLSTPCHTSGHICYFVSKPSSSEPPAVFTGDTLFVAGCGKFYEGTADEMHKALLEILGRLPPDTRVYCGHEYTINNLKFARHIEPNNAAIQEKLAWAKEKYSIGEPTVPSTITEEFTYNPFMRVREKTVQQHAGETDPVTTMRAICKEKDHFKVPRD
;
A
#
# COMPACT_ATOMS: atom_id res chain seq x y z
N MET A 1 -1.83 15.12 -17.91
CA MET A 1 -2.35 14.03 -17.05
C MET A 1 -3.62 13.52 -17.69
N ASP A 2 -3.77 12.21 -17.87
CA ASP A 2 -5.09 11.63 -18.09
C ASP A 2 -5.78 11.53 -16.70
N PRO A 3 -6.79 12.37 -16.41
CA PRO A 3 -7.50 12.33 -15.13
C PRO A 3 -8.24 11.01 -14.88
N ASP A 4 -8.32 10.09 -15.85
CA ASP A 4 -9.01 8.81 -15.71
C ASP A 4 -8.27 7.77 -14.86
N ILE A 5 -6.94 7.73 -14.85
CA ILE A 5 -6.20 6.76 -14.00
C ILE A 5 -6.29 7.18 -12.53
N ASP A 6 -6.18 8.48 -12.26
CA ASP A 6 -6.32 9.03 -10.92
C ASP A 6 -7.76 8.89 -10.42
N ARG A 7 -8.77 9.32 -11.20
CA ARG A 7 -10.17 9.33 -10.72
C ARG A 7 -10.81 7.94 -10.63
N ARG A 8 -10.43 6.98 -11.48
CA ARG A 8 -11.08 5.65 -11.49
C ARG A 8 -10.45 4.65 -10.52
N LEU A 9 -9.22 4.88 -10.07
CA LEU A 9 -8.54 4.00 -9.11
C LEU A 9 -8.48 4.59 -7.69
N ILE A 10 -8.43 5.92 -7.53
CA ILE A 10 -8.32 6.58 -6.20
C ILE A 10 -9.59 6.44 -5.36
N GLN A 11 -10.75 6.21 -5.98
CA GLN A 11 -12.02 6.10 -5.24
C GLN A 11 -12.07 4.89 -4.29
N ILE A 12 -11.07 4.00 -4.34
CA ILE A 12 -10.96 2.77 -3.54
C ILE A 12 -10.13 3.00 -2.26
N GLN A 13 -9.30 4.04 -2.20
CA GLN A 13 -8.36 4.24 -1.08
C GLN A 13 -8.95 5.00 0.12
N TRP A 14 -10.22 5.42 0.06
CA TRP A 14 -10.83 6.31 1.06
C TRP A 14 -12.22 5.88 1.55
N SER A 15 -12.54 4.58 1.53
CA SER A 15 -13.77 4.06 2.13
C SER A 15 -13.61 3.64 3.59
N THR A 16 -12.83 4.38 4.39
CA THR A 16 -13.05 4.38 5.84
C THR A 16 -14.22 5.30 6.14
N PRO A 17 -15.35 4.83 6.70
CA PRO A 17 -16.38 5.73 7.18
C PRO A 17 -15.79 6.49 8.37
N TYR A 18 -15.46 7.76 8.17
CA TYR A 18 -15.54 8.71 9.28
C TYR A 18 -17.01 8.70 9.75
N PRO A 19 -17.30 8.52 11.04
CA PRO A 19 -18.65 8.64 11.53
C PRO A 19 -19.07 10.11 11.39
N GLY A 20 -19.83 10.45 10.35
CA GLY A 20 -20.38 11.79 10.21
C GLY A 20 -20.64 12.37 8.81
N ASN A 21 -20.63 11.61 7.72
CA ASN A 21 -21.16 12.12 6.43
C ASN A 21 -21.87 11.01 5.65
N ASP A 22 -23.15 10.84 5.93
CA ASP A 22 -24.10 10.25 5.01
C ASP A 22 -24.36 11.28 3.91
N ASP A 23 -23.68 11.19 2.77
CA ASP A 23 -24.17 11.75 1.48
C ASP A 23 -23.20 11.40 0.33
N ILE A 24 -23.54 10.36 -0.43
CA ILE A 24 -23.08 10.21 -1.82
C ILE A 24 -24.29 9.85 -2.68
N GLU A 25 -25.09 10.87 -3.03
CA GLU A 25 -25.95 10.81 -4.21
C GLU A 25 -25.12 11.20 -5.45
N GLY A 26 -24.89 10.24 -6.35
CA GLY A 26 -24.22 10.46 -7.62
C GLY A 26 -24.91 9.69 -8.74
N LYS A 27 -25.98 10.28 -9.31
CA LYS A 27 -26.66 9.75 -10.50
C LYS A 27 -25.77 9.86 -11.74
N GLY A 28 -25.49 8.74 -12.40
CA GLY A 28 -24.86 8.70 -13.71
C GLY A 28 -24.98 7.32 -14.37
N LYS A 29 -26.10 7.05 -15.05
CA LYS A 29 -26.25 5.86 -15.90
C LYS A 29 -25.35 6.03 -17.14
N THR A 30 -24.30 5.22 -17.26
CA THR A 30 -23.58 5.04 -18.53
C THR A 30 -23.62 3.57 -18.94
N SER A 31 -24.10 3.33 -20.16
CA SER A 31 -24.32 2.03 -20.76
C SER A 31 -23.03 1.50 -21.39
N ASN A 32 -22.18 0.84 -20.61
CA ASN A 32 -21.18 -0.11 -21.12
C ASN A 32 -20.69 -1.06 -19.99
N PRO A 33 -21.03 -2.36 -20.00
CA PRO A 33 -20.86 -3.22 -18.83
C PRO A 33 -19.48 -3.87 -18.83
N GLN A 34 -18.46 -3.14 -18.40
CA GLN A 34 -17.17 -3.75 -18.03
C GLN A 34 -16.39 -2.88 -17.04
N PHE A 35 -17.09 -2.30 -16.07
CA PHE A 35 -16.43 -1.74 -14.91
C PHE A 35 -15.98 -2.89 -14.00
N LEU A 36 -14.71 -3.30 -14.12
CA LEU A 36 -14.05 -4.01 -13.02
C LEU A 36 -13.79 -2.97 -11.94
N PHE A 37 -14.79 -2.70 -11.11
CA PHE A 37 -14.62 -1.89 -9.91
C PHE A 37 -13.74 -2.70 -8.97
N LEU A 38 -12.48 -2.29 -8.90
CA LEU A 38 -11.42 -2.91 -8.14
C LEU A 38 -11.57 -2.56 -6.63
N SER A 39 -12.81 -2.57 -6.13
CA SER A 39 -13.23 -2.03 -4.83
C SER A 39 -12.79 -2.83 -3.61
N ALA A 40 -12.05 -3.91 -3.80
CA ALA A 40 -11.61 -4.80 -2.72
C ALA A 40 -10.11 -5.10 -2.73
N LEU A 41 -9.29 -4.22 -3.31
CA LEU A 41 -7.83 -4.35 -3.24
C LEU A 41 -7.24 -3.94 -1.90
N LEU A 42 -7.99 -4.15 -0.84
CA LEU A 42 -7.55 -3.78 0.46
C LEU A 42 -7.74 -5.02 1.31
N THR A 43 -6.56 -5.61 1.57
CA THR A 43 -6.14 -6.46 2.67
C THR A 43 -7.22 -6.89 3.66
N HIS A 44 -7.11 -8.13 4.09
CA HIS A 44 -7.99 -8.89 4.98
C HIS A 44 -8.54 -8.19 6.25
N GLN A 45 -8.11 -6.98 6.63
CA GLN A 45 -8.66 -6.30 7.81
C GLN A 45 -10.03 -5.64 7.56
N PHE A 46 -10.84 -5.52 8.62
CA PHE A 46 -12.20 -4.97 8.55
C PHE A 46 -12.27 -3.54 7.97
N ASN A 47 -11.28 -2.71 8.28
CA ASN A 47 -11.15 -1.34 7.77
C ASN A 47 -10.91 -1.25 6.25
N HIS A 48 -10.70 -2.39 5.59
CA HIS A 48 -10.38 -2.49 4.17
C HIS A 48 -11.45 -3.27 3.39
N ALA A 49 -11.94 -4.39 3.93
CA ALA A 49 -12.94 -5.25 3.27
C ALA A 49 -14.38 -5.08 3.81
N GLY A 50 -14.58 -4.32 4.89
CA GLY A 50 -15.88 -4.20 5.56
C GLY A 50 -16.99 -3.55 4.72
N GLY A 51 -16.63 -2.80 3.67
CA GLY A 51 -17.57 -2.18 2.74
C GLY A 51 -18.11 -3.09 1.64
N ASN A 52 -17.48 -4.26 1.40
CA ASN A 52 -17.71 -5.07 0.19
C ASN A 52 -19.16 -5.54 0.06
N GLU A 53 -19.75 -6.08 1.13
CA GLU A 53 -21.13 -6.60 1.09
C GLU A 53 -22.15 -5.49 0.80
N LYS A 54 -21.96 -4.30 1.38
CA LYS A 54 -22.82 -3.14 1.12
C LYS A 54 -22.68 -2.71 -0.33
N LEU A 55 -21.45 -2.65 -0.85
CA LEU A 55 -21.17 -2.18 -2.19
C LEU A 55 -21.72 -3.13 -3.27
N VAL A 56 -21.58 -4.44 -3.11
CA VAL A 56 -22.13 -5.43 -4.06
C VAL A 56 -23.67 -5.41 -4.09
N LYS A 57 -24.32 -5.03 -2.97
CA LYS A 57 -25.78 -4.82 -2.94
C LYS A 57 -26.20 -3.54 -3.69
N LEU A 58 -25.40 -2.48 -3.60
CA LEU A 58 -25.66 -1.22 -4.29
C LEU A 58 -25.40 -1.34 -5.80
N GLU A 59 -24.38 -2.09 -6.19
CA GLU A 59 -23.97 -2.28 -7.58
C GLU A 59 -23.92 -3.79 -7.93
N PRO A 60 -25.06 -4.37 -8.34
CA PRO A 60 -25.11 -5.77 -8.75
C PRO A 60 -24.20 -6.07 -9.95
N GLY A 61 -23.51 -7.21 -9.92
CA GLY A 61 -22.59 -7.63 -10.99
C GLY A 61 -21.13 -7.22 -10.76
N LEU A 62 -20.83 -6.54 -9.65
CA LEU A 62 -19.46 -6.25 -9.24
C LEU A 62 -18.64 -7.52 -8.98
N LYS A 63 -17.37 -7.47 -9.42
CA LYS A 63 -16.38 -8.51 -9.12
C LYS A 63 -15.51 -8.07 -7.95
N VAL A 64 -15.53 -8.86 -6.87
CA VAL A 64 -14.73 -8.66 -5.67
C VAL A 64 -13.54 -9.60 -5.78
N CYS A 65 -12.35 -9.04 -6.00
CA CYS A 65 -11.11 -9.78 -6.16
C CYS A 65 -10.29 -9.75 -4.86
N GLY A 66 -9.71 -10.89 -4.46
CA GLY A 66 -8.95 -11.00 -3.23
C GLY A 66 -8.22 -12.33 -3.06
N GLY A 67 -7.20 -12.36 -2.20
CA GLY A 67 -6.38 -13.56 -1.95
C GLY A 67 -6.85 -14.46 -0.81
N ASP A 68 -7.94 -14.11 -0.14
CA ASP A 68 -8.31 -14.68 1.14
C ASP A 68 -9.81 -14.98 1.22
N ASP A 69 -10.18 -16.18 1.65
CA ASP A 69 -11.59 -16.62 1.76
C ASP A 69 -12.35 -15.84 2.85
N ARG A 70 -11.63 -15.17 3.75
CA ARG A 70 -12.19 -14.33 4.80
C ARG A 70 -12.69 -12.97 4.27
N ILE A 71 -12.45 -12.64 3.00
CA ILE A 71 -12.91 -11.39 2.38
C ILE A 71 -14.42 -11.45 2.12
N GLY A 72 -15.16 -10.50 2.71
CA GLY A 72 -16.61 -10.38 2.51
C GLY A 72 -16.98 -10.15 1.04
N ALA A 73 -18.05 -10.82 0.59
CA ALA A 73 -18.55 -10.81 -0.78
C ALA A 73 -17.53 -11.20 -1.88
N LEU A 74 -16.45 -11.93 -1.55
CA LEU A 74 -15.46 -12.39 -2.53
C LEU A 74 -16.13 -13.17 -3.68
N THR A 75 -15.88 -12.75 -4.92
CA THR A 75 -16.38 -13.47 -6.12
C THR A 75 -15.25 -14.01 -6.99
N HIS A 76 -14.04 -13.48 -6.88
CA HIS A 76 -12.89 -13.86 -7.69
C HIS A 76 -11.65 -14.01 -6.80
N LYS A 77 -11.39 -15.24 -6.33
CA LYS A 77 -10.16 -15.53 -5.59
C LYS A 77 -8.97 -15.48 -6.53
N VAL A 78 -7.93 -14.73 -6.15
CA VAL A 78 -6.69 -14.57 -6.90
C VAL A 78 -5.49 -15.07 -6.11
N THR A 79 -4.43 -15.45 -6.79
CA THR A 79 -3.17 -15.89 -6.19
C THR A 79 -2.00 -15.09 -6.76
N HIS A 80 -0.78 -15.40 -6.31
CA HIS A 80 0.42 -14.79 -6.87
C HIS A 80 0.46 -14.97 -8.40
N LEU A 81 0.73 -13.88 -9.11
CA LEU A 81 0.78 -13.74 -10.57
C LEU A 81 -0.55 -13.95 -11.33
N SER A 82 -1.68 -14.10 -10.65
CA SER A 82 -2.98 -13.98 -11.32
C SER A 82 -3.10 -12.62 -12.02
N THR A 83 -3.69 -12.60 -13.21
CA THR A 83 -3.88 -11.38 -14.00
C THR A 83 -5.35 -11.07 -14.21
N LEU A 84 -5.71 -9.79 -14.14
CA LEU A 84 -7.05 -9.27 -14.37
C LEU A 84 -6.97 -8.08 -15.35
N GLN A 85 -8.10 -7.70 -15.93
CA GLN A 85 -8.19 -6.52 -16.80
C GLN A 85 -9.25 -5.56 -16.26
N VAL A 86 -8.91 -4.28 -16.16
CA VAL A 86 -9.84 -3.17 -15.86
C VAL A 86 -9.89 -2.26 -17.09
N GLY A 87 -10.85 -2.48 -17.99
CA GLY A 87 -10.87 -1.78 -19.27
C GLY A 87 -9.59 -2.06 -20.06
N SER A 88 -8.77 -1.02 -20.30
CA SER A 88 -7.47 -1.14 -20.98
C SER A 88 -6.27 -1.36 -20.04
N LEU A 89 -6.51 -1.38 -18.72
CA LEU A 89 -5.46 -1.54 -17.71
C LEU A 89 -5.26 -3.00 -17.36
N ASN A 90 -4.01 -3.45 -17.40
CA ASN A 90 -3.59 -4.76 -16.93
C ASN A 90 -3.27 -4.71 -15.44
N VAL A 91 -3.85 -5.63 -14.67
CA VAL A 91 -3.63 -5.79 -13.23
C VAL A 91 -2.96 -7.13 -12.96
N LYS A 92 -1.78 -7.12 -12.36
CA LYS A 92 -1.06 -8.30 -11.87
C LYS A 92 -1.18 -8.38 -10.35
N CYS A 93 -1.64 -9.52 -9.86
CA CYS A 93 -1.77 -9.80 -8.43
C CYS A 93 -0.44 -10.30 -7.88
N LEU A 94 0.05 -9.70 -6.81
CA LEU A 94 1.32 -10.01 -6.17
C LEU A 94 1.02 -10.42 -4.73
N SER A 95 1.05 -11.72 -4.44
CA SER A 95 0.93 -12.20 -3.06
C SER A 95 2.10 -11.72 -2.21
N THR A 96 1.80 -11.08 -1.09
CA THR A 96 2.75 -10.50 -0.15
C THR A 96 2.36 -10.88 1.29
N PRO A 97 2.33 -12.19 1.63
CA PRO A 97 1.95 -12.63 2.96
C PRO A 97 2.90 -12.04 4.00
N CYS A 98 2.36 -11.50 5.08
CA CYS A 98 3.07 -11.19 6.33
C CYS A 98 2.12 -10.45 7.27
N HIS A 99 1.66 -9.29 6.82
CA HIS A 99 0.68 -8.50 7.56
C HIS A 99 -0.60 -9.29 7.78
N THR A 100 -1.08 -9.91 6.70
CA THR A 100 -2.02 -11.03 6.75
C THR A 100 -1.53 -12.10 5.79
N SER A 101 -1.92 -13.35 6.02
CA SER A 101 -1.51 -14.51 5.21
C SER A 101 -2.06 -14.47 3.78
N GLY A 102 -3.25 -13.89 3.57
CA GLY A 102 -3.88 -13.74 2.25
C GLY A 102 -3.66 -12.38 1.58
N HIS A 103 -2.66 -11.59 1.99
CA HIS A 103 -2.43 -10.24 1.45
C HIS A 103 -1.97 -10.29 -0.03
N ILE A 104 -2.61 -9.46 -0.86
CA ILE A 104 -2.30 -9.25 -2.28
C ILE A 104 -2.04 -7.76 -2.51
N CYS A 105 -0.89 -7.43 -3.08
CA CYS A 105 -0.64 -6.15 -3.73
C CYS A 105 -1.05 -6.23 -5.22
N TYR A 106 -1.49 -5.12 -5.79
CA TYR A 106 -1.97 -5.09 -7.18
C TYR A 106 -1.17 -4.12 -8.02
N PHE A 107 -0.38 -4.66 -8.94
CA PHE A 107 0.42 -3.90 -9.87
C PHE A 107 -0.39 -3.62 -11.14
N VAL A 108 -0.65 -2.34 -11.39
CA VAL A 108 -1.48 -1.84 -12.48
C VAL A 108 -0.60 -1.15 -13.51
N SER A 109 -0.77 -1.54 -14.78
CA SER A 109 -0.04 -0.99 -15.91
C SER A 109 -0.95 -0.82 -17.11
N LYS A 110 -0.62 0.11 -18.00
CA LYS A 110 -1.33 0.29 -19.28
C LYS A 110 -0.39 -0.15 -20.40
N PRO A 111 -0.65 -1.32 -21.03
CA PRO A 111 0.18 -1.80 -22.13
C PRO A 111 0.31 -0.73 -23.23
N SER A 112 1.50 -0.60 -23.81
CA SER A 112 1.81 0.39 -24.86
C SER A 112 1.61 1.87 -24.46
N SER A 113 1.59 2.17 -23.15
CA SER A 113 1.63 3.54 -22.62
C SER A 113 3.03 3.91 -22.14
N SER A 114 3.38 5.20 -22.21
CA SER A 114 4.58 5.78 -21.59
C SER A 114 4.35 6.22 -20.14
N GLU A 115 3.14 6.06 -19.61
CA GLU A 115 2.82 6.42 -18.23
C GLU A 115 3.42 5.41 -17.24
N PRO A 116 3.99 5.88 -16.11
CA PRO A 116 4.55 4.99 -15.11
C PRO A 116 3.45 4.15 -14.46
N PRO A 117 3.72 2.87 -14.14
CA PRO A 117 2.75 1.98 -13.51
C PRO A 117 2.44 2.41 -12.06
N ALA A 118 1.44 1.76 -11.48
CA ALA A 118 1.06 1.94 -10.07
C ALA A 118 1.01 0.59 -9.35
N VAL A 119 1.24 0.61 -8.04
CA VAL A 119 1.03 -0.55 -7.17
C VAL A 119 0.20 -0.15 -5.95
N PHE A 120 -0.90 -0.88 -5.74
CA PHE A 120 -1.73 -0.77 -4.54
C PHE A 120 -1.21 -1.77 -3.52
N THR A 121 -0.62 -1.28 -2.44
CA THR A 121 0.16 -2.10 -1.50
C THR A 121 -0.57 -2.43 -0.21
N GLY A 122 -1.75 -1.83 0.00
CA GLY A 122 -2.50 -1.93 1.25
C GLY A 122 -1.57 -1.76 2.46
N ASP A 123 -1.62 -2.73 3.37
CA ASP A 123 -0.84 -2.72 4.60
C ASP A 123 0.46 -3.51 4.53
N THR A 124 0.98 -3.83 3.33
CA THR A 124 2.31 -4.44 3.19
C THR A 124 3.39 -3.35 3.23
N LEU A 125 3.34 -2.42 2.28
CA LEU A 125 4.26 -1.29 2.14
C LEU A 125 3.48 0.00 2.34
N PHE A 126 3.95 0.85 3.27
CA PHE A 126 3.50 2.22 3.43
C PHE A 126 4.60 3.18 2.97
N VAL A 127 4.25 4.44 2.74
CA VAL A 127 5.28 5.48 2.61
C VAL A 127 6.13 5.50 3.89
N ALA A 128 7.42 5.24 3.73
CA ALA A 128 8.43 5.15 4.79
C ALA A 128 8.20 4.07 5.86
N GLY A 129 7.30 3.11 5.64
CA GLY A 129 7.00 2.06 6.61
C GLY A 129 6.54 0.74 6.01
N CYS A 130 6.18 -0.21 6.87
CA CYS A 130 5.50 -1.46 6.50
C CYS A 130 4.40 -1.79 7.52
N GLY A 131 3.54 -2.74 7.19
CA GLY A 131 2.57 -3.30 8.13
C GLY A 131 3.21 -4.03 9.28
N LYS A 132 2.48 -4.10 10.40
CA LYS A 132 2.79 -5.04 11.48
C LYS A 132 2.64 -6.48 11.01
N PHE A 133 3.44 -7.39 11.55
CA PHE A 133 3.49 -8.80 11.14
C PHE A 133 2.47 -9.62 11.94
N TYR A 134 1.16 -9.39 11.72
CA TYR A 134 0.13 -10.06 12.52
C TYR A 134 0.03 -11.57 12.22
N GLU A 135 0.22 -11.98 10.97
CA GLU A 135 0.05 -13.38 10.54
C GLU A 135 1.29 -13.90 9.80
N GLY A 136 2.48 -13.36 10.10
CA GLY A 136 3.69 -13.75 9.39
C GLY A 136 4.98 -13.32 10.07
N THR A 137 6.07 -13.39 9.30
CA THR A 137 7.44 -13.35 9.78
C THR A 137 8.26 -12.25 9.12
N ALA A 138 9.40 -11.94 9.71
CA ALA A 138 10.36 -11.00 9.13
C ALA A 138 10.92 -11.47 7.76
N ASP A 139 11.07 -12.79 7.57
CA ASP A 139 11.50 -13.35 6.28
C ASP A 139 10.44 -13.11 5.20
N GLU A 140 9.16 -13.31 5.54
CA GLU A 140 8.04 -13.05 4.65
C GLU A 140 7.92 -11.57 4.29
N MET A 141 8.05 -10.65 5.26
CA MET A 141 8.09 -9.21 4.96
C MET A 141 9.30 -8.83 4.10
N HIS A 142 10.49 -9.38 4.40
CA HIS A 142 11.68 -9.16 3.57
C HIS A 142 11.45 -9.61 2.11
N LYS A 143 10.87 -10.79 1.90
CA LYS A 143 10.52 -11.28 0.55
C LYS A 143 9.49 -10.37 -0.12
N ALA A 144 8.42 -10.02 0.58
CA ALA A 144 7.39 -9.12 0.07
C ALA A 144 7.97 -7.77 -0.39
N LEU A 145 8.78 -7.14 0.46
CA LEU A 145 9.35 -5.82 0.20
C LEU A 145 10.49 -5.84 -0.82
N LEU A 146 11.46 -6.75 -0.70
CA LEU A 146 12.70 -6.67 -1.48
C LEU A 146 12.73 -7.59 -2.70
N GLU A 147 11.98 -8.69 -2.69
CA GLU A 147 12.00 -9.67 -3.78
C GLU A 147 10.76 -9.62 -4.68
N ILE A 148 9.66 -9.06 -4.18
CA ILE A 148 8.41 -8.87 -4.92
C ILE A 148 8.23 -7.40 -5.29
N LEU A 149 7.98 -6.52 -4.32
CA LEU A 149 7.70 -5.10 -4.58
C LEU A 149 8.95 -4.33 -5.04
N GLY A 150 10.09 -4.58 -4.40
CA GLY A 150 11.36 -3.94 -4.73
C GLY A 150 11.94 -4.30 -6.09
N ARG A 151 11.37 -5.31 -6.79
CA ARG A 151 11.72 -5.68 -8.17
C ARG A 151 10.80 -5.05 -9.22
N LEU A 152 9.78 -4.29 -8.80
CA LEU A 152 8.94 -3.52 -9.73
C LEU A 152 9.76 -2.39 -10.38
N PRO A 153 9.30 -1.82 -11.51
CA PRO A 153 9.94 -0.68 -12.14
C PRO A 153 10.19 0.45 -11.12
N PRO A 154 11.36 1.12 -11.14
CA PRO A 154 11.73 2.09 -10.10
C PRO A 154 10.76 3.28 -9.97
N ASP A 155 10.12 3.66 -11.07
CA ASP A 155 9.13 4.75 -11.19
C ASP A 155 7.70 4.32 -10.85
N THR A 156 7.48 3.07 -10.42
CA THR A 156 6.16 2.58 -10.00
C THR A 156 5.64 3.41 -8.84
N ARG A 157 4.47 4.02 -9.02
CA ARG A 157 3.77 4.81 -8.00
C ARG A 157 3.18 3.90 -6.92
N VAL A 158 3.45 4.18 -5.65
CA VAL A 158 3.01 3.37 -4.50
C VAL A 158 1.80 4.03 -3.84
N TYR A 159 0.68 3.31 -3.81
CA TYR A 159 -0.57 3.71 -3.16
C TYR A 159 -0.89 2.75 -2.00
N CYS A 160 -0.64 3.18 -0.76
CA CYS A 160 -0.72 2.34 0.44
C CYS A 160 -2.01 2.53 1.26
N GLY A 161 -2.32 1.59 2.16
CA GLY A 161 -3.62 1.54 2.84
C GLY A 161 -3.91 2.66 3.85
N HIS A 162 -2.89 3.36 4.37
CA HIS A 162 -3.06 4.34 5.46
C HIS A 162 -2.14 5.56 5.35
N GLU A 163 -2.62 6.70 5.87
CA GLU A 163 -1.87 7.95 6.00
C GLU A 163 -0.99 7.95 7.27
N TYR A 164 0.05 7.10 7.27
CA TYR A 164 1.01 6.93 8.39
C TYR A 164 2.36 7.61 8.17
N THR A 165 2.51 8.35 7.08
CA THR A 165 3.79 8.83 6.54
C THR A 165 4.61 9.63 7.54
N ILE A 166 4.02 10.59 8.24
CA ILE A 166 4.74 11.41 9.24
C ILE A 166 5.30 10.55 10.37
N ASN A 167 4.51 9.64 10.92
CA ASN A 167 4.94 8.78 12.04
C ASN A 167 5.97 7.74 11.59
N ASN A 168 5.81 7.21 10.38
CA ASN A 168 6.79 6.33 9.75
C ASN A 168 8.14 7.04 9.54
N LEU A 169 8.13 8.27 9.03
CA LEU A 169 9.35 9.07 8.84
C LEU A 169 10.00 9.51 10.15
N LYS A 170 9.22 9.77 11.21
CA LYS A 170 9.76 10.02 12.56
C LYS A 170 10.53 8.79 13.08
N PHE A 171 10.01 7.59 12.84
CA PHE A 171 10.72 6.35 13.16
C PHE A 171 11.94 6.16 12.26
N ALA A 172 11.82 6.38 10.95
CA ALA A 172 12.94 6.31 10.02
C ALA A 172 14.09 7.24 10.44
N ARG A 173 13.77 8.46 10.87
CA ARG A 173 14.75 9.45 11.40
C ARG A 173 15.43 8.97 12.68
N HIS A 174 14.75 8.19 13.50
CA HIS A 174 15.36 7.55 14.68
C HIS A 174 16.36 6.46 14.27
N ILE A 175 16.05 5.67 13.24
CA ILE A 175 16.96 4.63 12.71
C ILE A 175 18.18 5.23 11.99
N GLU A 176 17.97 6.24 11.15
CA GLU A 176 19.00 6.87 10.34
C GLU A 176 19.00 8.41 10.50
N PRO A 177 19.49 8.96 11.63
CA PRO A 177 19.38 10.38 11.95
C PRO A 177 20.07 11.30 10.93
N ASN A 178 21.11 10.81 10.25
CA ASN A 178 21.91 11.56 9.29
C ASN A 178 21.44 11.40 7.82
N ASN A 179 20.35 10.68 7.56
CA ASN A 179 19.84 10.49 6.20
C ASN A 179 18.99 11.70 5.77
N ALA A 180 19.52 12.52 4.87
CA ALA A 180 18.87 13.75 4.39
C ALA A 180 17.52 13.48 3.70
N ALA A 181 17.38 12.37 2.96
CA ALA A 181 16.13 12.03 2.27
C ALA A 181 14.96 11.85 3.24
N ILE A 182 15.22 11.28 4.43
CA ILE A 182 14.22 11.16 5.50
C ILE A 182 13.79 12.53 6.00
N GLN A 183 14.75 13.44 6.22
CA GLN A 183 14.46 14.77 6.75
C GLN A 183 13.65 15.61 5.76
N GLU A 184 14.04 15.60 4.49
CA GLU A 184 13.35 16.30 3.39
C GLU A 184 11.93 15.74 3.20
N LYS A 185 11.78 14.41 3.15
CA LYS A 185 10.47 13.78 3.00
C LYS A 185 9.57 14.04 4.22
N LEU A 186 10.12 14.12 5.43
CA LEU A 186 9.36 14.46 6.63
C LEU A 186 8.87 15.90 6.62
N ALA A 187 9.71 16.85 6.18
CA ALA A 187 9.30 18.24 6.02
C ALA A 187 8.17 18.37 4.98
N TRP A 188 8.32 17.71 3.83
CA TRP A 188 7.29 17.66 2.79
C TRP A 188 5.98 17.04 3.31
N ALA A 189 6.05 15.93 4.05
CA ALA A 189 4.85 15.26 4.56
C ALA A 189 4.10 16.12 5.58
N LYS A 190 4.81 16.89 6.42
CA LYS A 190 4.21 17.86 7.34
C LYS A 190 3.51 18.99 6.60
N GLU A 191 4.12 19.50 5.53
CA GLU A 191 3.49 20.53 4.69
C GLU A 191 2.19 20.01 4.07
N LYS A 192 2.22 18.83 3.43
CA LYS A 192 1.03 18.17 2.88
C LYS A 192 -0.08 18.00 3.91
N TYR A 193 0.27 17.52 5.10
CA TYR A 193 -0.68 17.37 6.20
C TYR A 193 -1.28 18.72 6.64
N SER A 194 -0.49 19.79 6.68
CA SER A 194 -0.96 21.13 7.09
C SER A 194 -2.03 21.72 6.15
N ILE A 195 -2.00 21.33 4.87
CA ILE A 195 -2.97 21.74 3.85
C ILE A 195 -4.04 20.69 3.56
N GLY A 196 -4.07 19.59 4.33
CA GLY A 196 -5.06 18.51 4.18
C GLY A 196 -4.89 17.67 2.91
N GLU A 197 -3.70 17.65 2.31
CA GLU A 197 -3.40 16.82 1.14
C GLU A 197 -2.81 15.47 1.54
N PRO A 198 -3.16 14.37 0.83
CA PRO A 198 -2.54 13.07 1.04
C PRO A 198 -1.04 13.06 0.74
N THR A 199 -0.31 12.15 1.38
CA THR A 199 1.13 11.92 1.12
C THR A 199 1.39 10.75 0.17
N VAL A 200 0.34 10.19 -0.43
CA VAL A 200 0.40 9.24 -1.54
C VAL A 200 0.20 9.96 -2.88
N PRO A 201 0.75 9.43 -3.99
CA PRO A 201 1.69 8.30 -4.04
C PRO A 201 3.13 8.72 -3.71
N SER A 202 3.93 7.76 -3.26
CA SER A 202 5.40 7.79 -3.43
C SER A 202 5.81 6.94 -4.64
N THR A 203 7.10 6.64 -4.81
CA THR A 203 7.62 5.71 -5.81
C THR A 203 8.51 4.63 -5.18
N ILE A 204 8.66 3.48 -5.85
CA ILE A 204 9.57 2.41 -5.39
C ILE A 204 10.99 2.93 -5.19
N THR A 205 11.49 3.80 -6.08
CA THR A 205 12.81 4.44 -5.93
C THR A 205 12.89 5.27 -4.66
N GLU A 206 11.89 6.11 -4.39
CA GLU A 206 11.86 6.94 -3.19
C GLU A 206 11.88 6.09 -1.91
N GLU A 207 11.11 5.00 -1.85
CA GLU A 207 11.08 4.14 -0.67
C GLU A 207 12.47 3.56 -0.34
N PHE A 208 13.30 3.24 -1.34
CA PHE A 208 14.69 2.80 -1.09
C PHE A 208 15.59 3.89 -0.49
N THR A 209 15.19 5.16 -0.52
CA THR A 209 15.98 6.27 0.05
C THR A 209 15.69 6.54 1.53
N TYR A 210 14.47 6.30 1.99
CA TYR A 210 14.04 6.70 3.35
C TYR A 210 13.29 5.64 4.15
N ASN A 211 12.82 4.54 3.54
CA ASN A 211 12.03 3.53 4.26
C ASN A 211 12.98 2.51 4.91
N PRO A 212 13.08 2.45 6.25
CA PRO A 212 14.04 1.58 6.93
C PRO A 212 13.78 0.10 6.62
N PHE A 213 12.54 -0.29 6.33
CA PHE A 213 12.18 -1.67 5.97
C PHE A 213 12.58 -2.05 4.54
N MET A 214 12.61 -1.08 3.62
CA MET A 214 13.16 -1.27 2.26
C MET A 214 14.69 -1.19 2.25
N ARG A 215 15.30 -0.72 3.35
CA ARG A 215 16.73 -0.45 3.51
C ARG A 215 17.44 -1.41 4.46
N VAL A 216 16.84 -2.55 4.80
CA VAL A 216 17.45 -3.56 5.71
C VAL A 216 18.74 -4.20 5.19
N ARG A 217 19.13 -3.93 3.93
CA ARG A 217 20.42 -4.30 3.33
C ARG A 217 21.50 -3.23 3.51
N GLU A 218 21.11 -2.01 3.89
CA GLU A 218 22.03 -0.90 4.11
C GLU A 218 22.77 -1.06 5.43
N LYS A 219 24.09 -0.86 5.39
CA LYS A 219 24.94 -1.01 6.58
C LYS A 219 24.50 -0.11 7.73
N THR A 220 23.99 1.09 7.44
CA THR A 220 23.50 2.05 8.43
C THR A 220 22.32 1.49 9.23
N VAL A 221 21.35 0.88 8.56
CA VAL A 221 20.18 0.24 9.20
C VAL A 221 20.60 -1.01 9.97
N GLN A 222 21.48 -1.82 9.41
CA GLN A 222 22.04 -3.01 10.07
C GLN A 222 22.83 -2.65 11.34
N GLN A 223 23.66 -1.61 11.29
CA GLN A 223 24.40 -1.10 12.45
C GLN A 223 23.48 -0.57 13.55
N HIS A 224 22.42 0.17 13.20
CA HIS A 224 21.41 0.58 14.17
C HIS A 224 20.76 -0.62 14.87
N ALA A 225 20.40 -1.65 14.08
CA ALA A 225 19.79 -2.87 14.61
C ALA A 225 20.76 -3.76 15.41
N GLY A 226 22.08 -3.57 15.26
CA GLY A 226 23.09 -4.48 15.81
C GLY A 226 23.14 -5.82 15.10
N GLU A 227 22.77 -5.85 13.82
CA GLU A 227 22.61 -7.05 12.99
C GLU A 227 23.50 -6.96 11.74
N THR A 228 23.67 -8.07 11.02
CA THR A 228 24.39 -8.09 9.72
C THR A 228 23.64 -8.79 8.60
N ASP A 229 22.48 -9.37 8.91
CA ASP A 229 21.60 -10.05 7.96
C ASP A 229 20.31 -9.23 7.76
N PRO A 230 19.81 -9.08 6.52
CA PRO A 230 18.60 -8.30 6.26
C PRO A 230 17.34 -8.82 6.97
N VAL A 231 17.20 -10.13 7.18
CA VAL A 231 16.02 -10.72 7.83
C VAL A 231 16.09 -10.53 9.34
N THR A 232 17.27 -10.68 9.97
CA THR A 232 17.42 -10.35 11.39
C THR A 232 17.27 -8.86 11.65
N THR A 233 17.80 -8.02 10.75
CA THR A 233 17.61 -6.56 10.78
C THR A 233 16.13 -6.18 10.68
N MET A 234 15.39 -6.74 9.72
CA MET A 234 13.94 -6.56 9.56
C MET A 234 13.19 -6.89 10.85
N ARG A 235 13.51 -8.03 11.48
CA ARG A 235 12.89 -8.46 12.75
C ARG A 235 13.16 -7.45 13.86
N ALA A 236 14.41 -7.00 14.01
CA ALA A 236 14.82 -6.08 15.06
C ALA A 236 14.10 -4.73 14.94
N ILE A 237 14.16 -4.08 13.76
CA ILE A 237 13.56 -2.76 13.56
C ILE A 237 12.02 -2.81 13.59
N CYS A 238 11.39 -3.92 13.19
CA CYS A 238 9.94 -4.08 13.34
C CYS A 238 9.55 -4.12 14.82
N LYS A 239 10.26 -4.92 15.62
CA LYS A 239 10.02 -4.99 17.08
C LYS A 239 10.27 -3.64 17.75
N GLU A 240 11.27 -2.91 17.30
CA GLU A 240 11.55 -1.56 17.80
C GLU A 240 10.41 -0.59 17.46
N LYS A 241 9.93 -0.58 16.20
CA LYS A 241 8.81 0.27 15.77
C LYS A 241 7.54 0.01 16.56
N ASP A 242 7.27 -1.25 16.92
CA ASP A 242 6.09 -1.63 17.70
C ASP A 242 6.06 -1.01 19.11
N HIS A 243 7.23 -0.66 19.65
CA HIS A 243 7.38 -0.06 20.98
C HIS A 243 7.82 1.42 20.90
N PHE A 244 7.98 1.97 19.69
CA PHE A 244 8.47 3.32 19.48
C PHE A 244 7.44 4.36 19.92
N LYS A 245 7.85 5.21 20.88
CA LYS A 245 7.05 6.37 21.29
C LYS A 245 7.28 7.49 20.30
N VAL A 246 6.29 7.74 19.45
CA VAL A 246 6.34 8.78 18.41
C VAL A 246 6.60 10.15 19.06
N PRO A 247 7.71 10.83 18.73
CA PRO A 247 7.97 12.18 19.21
C PRO A 247 6.91 13.16 18.72
N ARG A 248 6.62 14.22 19.50
CA ARG A 248 5.67 15.25 19.08
C ARG A 248 6.13 15.99 17.82
N ASP A 249 7.44 16.23 17.72
CA ASP A 249 8.05 17.02 16.64
C ASP A 249 8.64 16.17 15.50
#